data_AF-A0A8H7MZ46-F1
#
_entry.id   AF-A0A8H7MZ46-F1
#
_cell.length_a   1.000
_cell.length_b   1.000
_cell.length_c   1.000
_cell.angle_alpha   90.00
_cell.angle_beta   90.00
_cell.angle_gamma   90.00
#
_symmetry.space_group_name_H-M   'P 1'
#
loop_
_entity.id
_entity.type
_entity.pdbx_description
1 polymer ?
#
loop_
_entity_poly.entity_id
_entity_poly.type
_entity_poly.pdbx_seq_one_letter_code
_entity_poly.pdbx_strand_id
1 'polypeptide(L)'
;MVCVLSFISFLSLLEPQKTAVLLPDVEMYATKAQQLLLLTMAEPTIEGLQAALLLCLYLDFSGQLQAASMLHSLASRSLFMLGGHLKPKPPSGATPDDARLRHLRTLFWLCYFCDKHISLRTGQPHAIADDQCDLALCDDYTGLDFIDLKMDGPSLTQYLPKPLQPSDLGLTIIKSKVFSLLFTPSALKKSDTEILHTVRMLDEELERWRMSVPQSVRPSLSSVTDPADPSLQHEFGMLLIFVRFEYLYLLSAIHRACGRCQAWSVDGGVPNAVRSSLLLSVEASRSTLVYLKVASEMAHRESFWLVIFYPLWASAVTLFCNILYKPSARHAQSDVELVSAVPYLLKKLRAREPTPSEALHLQRLEAFIAELIHLANKAIYKHRIENPTVRGKE
;
A
#
# COMPACT_ATOMS: atom_id res chain seq x y z
N MET A 1 -3.36 29.24 8.91
CA MET A 1 -1.92 29.03 9.19
C MET A 1 -1.56 27.55 9.32
N VAL A 2 -2.23 26.76 10.19
CA VAL A 2 -1.95 25.32 10.38
C VAL A 2 -1.97 24.53 9.07
N CYS A 3 -3.05 24.62 8.28
CA CYS A 3 -3.18 23.92 7.01
C CYS A 3 -2.07 24.27 6.00
N VAL A 4 -1.57 25.51 6.00
CA VAL A 4 -0.49 25.94 5.10
C VAL A 4 0.83 25.29 5.50
N LEU A 5 1.14 25.27 6.80
CA LEU A 5 2.33 24.58 7.32
C LEU A 5 2.26 23.08 7.04
N SER A 6 1.10 22.44 7.28
CA SER A 6 0.87 21.03 6.95
C SER A 6 1.05 20.73 5.46
N PHE A 7 0.52 21.61 4.59
CA PHE A 7 0.63 21.47 3.14
C PHE A 7 2.08 21.60 2.68
N ILE A 8 2.82 22.58 3.20
CA ILE A 8 4.24 22.77 2.91
C ILE A 8 5.04 21.52 3.31
N SER A 9 4.79 20.98 4.51
CA SER A 9 5.47 19.76 4.96
C SER A 9 5.16 18.56 4.08
N PHE A 10 3.90 18.37 3.69
CA PHE A 10 3.53 17.29 2.78
C PHE A 10 4.13 17.48 1.37
N LEU A 11 4.10 18.70 0.84
CA LEU A 11 4.64 19.03 -0.48
C LEU A 11 6.14 18.75 -0.56
N SER A 12 6.88 18.86 0.54
CA SER A 12 8.31 18.53 0.54
C SER A 12 8.62 17.05 0.30
N LEU A 13 7.64 16.17 0.49
CA LEU A 13 7.78 14.74 0.21
C LEU A 13 7.50 14.43 -1.26
N LEU A 14 6.52 15.15 -1.83
CA LEU A 14 6.14 15.07 -3.24
C LEU A 14 7.20 15.71 -4.14
N GLU A 15 7.73 16.87 -3.77
CA GLU A 15 8.64 17.66 -4.61
C GLU A 15 9.92 18.10 -3.86
N PRO A 16 10.73 17.14 -3.36
CA PRO A 16 11.83 17.41 -2.44
C PRO A 16 12.86 18.41 -2.99
N GLN A 17 13.15 18.36 -4.30
CA GLN A 17 14.12 19.27 -4.93
C GLN A 17 13.61 20.72 -5.01
N LYS A 18 12.31 20.92 -5.30
CA LYS A 18 11.72 22.25 -5.38
C LYS A 18 11.58 22.87 -3.99
N THR A 19 11.21 22.07 -2.99
CA THR A 19 11.05 22.55 -1.62
C THR A 19 12.38 22.79 -0.91
N ALA A 20 13.43 22.00 -1.17
CA ALA A 20 14.73 22.17 -0.54
C ALA A 20 15.37 23.55 -0.83
N VAL A 21 15.09 24.12 -2.01
CA VAL A 21 15.57 25.45 -2.40
C VAL A 21 14.78 26.57 -1.70
N LEU A 22 13.50 26.35 -1.42
CA LEU A 22 12.57 27.37 -0.93
C LEU A 22 12.41 27.36 0.60
N LEU A 23 12.62 26.21 1.25
CA LEU A 23 12.17 25.93 2.61
C LEU A 23 13.16 25.00 3.33
N PRO A 24 14.18 25.56 4.02
CA PRO A 24 15.30 24.78 4.56
C PRO A 24 14.96 23.94 5.81
N ASP A 25 13.83 24.19 6.49
CA ASP A 25 13.48 23.49 7.74
C ASP A 25 12.03 22.99 7.75
N VAL A 26 11.78 21.91 7.01
CA VAL A 26 10.45 21.32 6.90
C VAL A 26 9.98 20.63 8.19
N GLU A 27 10.91 20.05 8.95
CA GLU A 27 10.60 19.39 10.22
C GLU A 27 10.09 20.40 11.26
N MET A 28 10.63 21.61 11.28
CA MET A 28 10.11 22.70 12.11
C MET A 28 8.68 23.07 11.71
N TYR A 29 8.36 23.16 10.42
CA TYR A 29 7.00 23.46 9.96
C TYR A 29 6.00 22.37 10.36
N ALA A 30 6.39 21.10 10.22
CA ALA A 30 5.55 19.97 10.62
C ALA A 30 5.30 19.98 12.14
N THR A 31 6.36 20.19 12.93
CA THR A 31 6.27 20.26 14.40
C THR A 31 5.40 21.43 14.83
N LYS A 32 5.57 22.60 14.22
CA LYS A 32 4.76 23.78 14.53
C LYS A 32 3.30 23.58 14.16
N ALA A 33 3.02 22.95 13.01
CA ALA A 33 1.68 22.62 12.58
C ALA A 33 1.00 21.66 13.55
N GLN A 34 1.70 20.61 14.03
CA GLN A 34 1.17 19.68 15.04
C GLN A 34 0.80 20.40 16.34
N GLN A 35 1.68 21.27 16.85
CA GLN A 35 1.42 22.04 18.07
C GLN A 35 0.19 22.96 17.90
N LEU A 36 0.12 23.70 16.80
CA LEU A 36 -1.00 24.62 16.55
C LEU A 36 -2.31 23.87 16.29
N LEU A 37 -2.25 22.70 15.63
CA LEU A 37 -3.43 21.86 15.43
C LEU A 37 -4.04 21.50 16.78
N LEU A 38 -3.24 20.96 17.71
CA LEU A 38 -3.70 20.59 19.05
C LEU A 38 -4.32 21.77 19.83
N LEU A 39 -3.81 22.99 19.64
CA LEU A 39 -4.35 24.20 20.27
C LEU A 39 -5.68 24.67 19.66
N THR A 40 -6.02 24.24 18.46
CA THR A 40 -7.21 24.70 17.71
C THR A 40 -8.32 23.64 17.63
N MET A 41 -8.20 22.54 18.39
CA MET A 41 -9.09 21.37 18.31
C MET A 41 -10.46 21.50 19.04
N ALA A 42 -10.82 22.67 19.55
CA ALA A 42 -12.07 22.82 20.31
C ALA A 42 -13.33 22.53 19.47
N GLU A 43 -13.32 22.90 18.19
CA GLU A 43 -14.40 22.63 17.24
C GLU A 43 -13.84 22.07 15.92
N PRO A 44 -14.44 21.01 15.36
CA PRO A 44 -13.99 20.48 14.08
C PRO A 44 -14.31 21.44 12.95
N THR A 45 -13.28 21.79 12.18
CA THR A 45 -13.38 22.59 10.96
C THR A 45 -12.85 21.79 9.77
N ILE A 46 -13.30 22.11 8.56
CA ILE A 46 -12.82 21.46 7.34
C ILE A 46 -11.31 21.72 7.16
N GLU A 47 -10.85 22.92 7.48
CA GLU A 47 -9.45 23.32 7.44
C GLU A 47 -8.61 22.57 8.49
N GLY A 48 -9.15 22.36 9.69
CA GLY A 48 -8.52 21.55 10.73
C GLY A 48 -8.38 20.09 10.32
N LEU A 49 -9.45 19.52 9.74
CA LEU A 49 -9.45 18.16 9.18
C LEU A 49 -8.40 18.02 8.06
N GLN A 50 -8.38 18.95 7.11
CA GLN A 50 -7.42 18.96 6.02
C GLN A 50 -5.98 19.07 6.54
N ALA A 51 -5.73 19.94 7.52
CA ALA A 51 -4.42 20.09 8.14
C ALA A 51 -3.97 18.81 8.86
N ALA A 52 -4.89 18.14 9.56
CA ALA A 52 -4.62 16.88 10.24
C ALA A 52 -4.29 15.75 9.25
N LEU A 53 -5.02 15.65 8.14
CA LEU A 53 -4.77 14.65 7.09
C LEU A 53 -3.44 14.87 6.38
N LEU A 54 -3.10 16.12 6.05
CA LEU A 54 -1.81 16.46 5.44
C LEU A 54 -0.63 16.11 6.37
N LEU A 55 -0.76 16.38 7.68
CA LEU A 55 0.26 15.97 8.66
C LEU A 55 0.32 14.46 8.86
N CYS A 56 -0.84 13.78 8.85
CA CYS A 56 -0.91 12.33 8.92
C CYS A 56 -0.13 11.69 7.77
N LEU A 57 -0.37 12.14 6.54
CA LEU A 57 0.40 11.70 5.37
C LEU A 57 1.89 12.01 5.54
N TYR A 58 2.25 13.24 5.91
CA TYR A 58 3.65 13.62 6.11
C TYR A 58 4.38 12.66 7.06
N LEU A 59 3.76 12.35 8.20
CA LEU A 59 4.33 11.44 9.19
C LEU A 59 4.39 10.00 8.71
N ASP A 60 3.34 9.52 8.04
CA ASP A 60 3.27 8.17 7.48
C ASP A 60 4.39 7.95 6.44
N PHE A 61 4.60 8.94 5.58
CA PHE A 61 5.66 8.96 4.56
C PHE A 61 7.05 9.25 5.11
N SER A 62 7.16 9.79 6.32
CA SER A 62 8.43 9.97 7.05
C SER A 62 8.72 8.79 8.01
N GLY A 63 7.87 7.76 8.01
CA GLY A 63 8.04 6.54 8.80
C GLY A 63 7.62 6.67 10.27
N GLN A 64 7.00 7.79 10.65
CA GLN A 64 6.51 8.04 12.01
C GLN A 64 5.09 7.48 12.19
N LEU A 65 4.93 6.16 12.01
CA LEU A 65 3.61 5.51 11.90
C LEU A 65 2.73 5.67 13.14
N GLN A 66 3.32 5.68 14.33
CA GLN A 66 2.56 5.85 15.57
C GLN A 66 1.97 7.27 15.67
N ALA A 67 2.76 8.29 15.34
CA ALA A 67 2.28 9.67 15.30
C ALA A 67 1.23 9.86 14.20
N ALA A 68 1.43 9.25 13.03
CA ALA A 68 0.44 9.23 11.95
C ALA A 68 -0.88 8.60 12.38
N SER A 69 -0.86 7.47 13.11
CA SER A 69 -2.04 6.78 13.64
C SER A 69 -2.81 7.63 14.67
N MET A 70 -2.10 8.33 15.56
CA MET A 70 -2.73 9.25 16.52
C MET A 70 -3.41 10.43 15.81
N LEU A 71 -2.75 11.05 14.84
CA LEU A 71 -3.34 12.14 14.06
C LEU A 71 -4.49 11.67 13.18
N HIS A 72 -4.41 10.46 12.63
CA HIS A 72 -5.51 9.85 11.90
C HIS A 72 -6.75 9.66 12.79
N SER A 73 -6.57 9.21 14.04
CA SER A 73 -7.67 9.06 15.00
C SER A 73 -8.37 10.40 15.27
N LEU A 74 -7.61 11.50 15.32
CA LEU A 74 -8.15 12.86 15.46
C LEU A 74 -8.90 13.31 14.20
N ALA A 75 -8.32 13.06 13.02
CA ALA A 75 -8.91 13.40 11.74
C ALA A 75 -10.22 12.63 11.49
N SER A 76 -10.24 11.33 11.75
CA SER A 76 -11.43 10.48 11.60
C SER A 76 -12.57 10.94 12.51
N ARG A 77 -12.28 11.26 13.78
CA ARG A 77 -13.29 11.82 14.69
C ARG A 77 -13.84 13.15 14.17
N SER A 78 -12.98 14.04 13.70
CA SER A 78 -13.38 15.34 13.13
C SER A 78 -14.25 15.17 11.88
N LEU A 79 -13.88 14.23 11.01
CA LEU A 79 -14.63 13.86 9.80
C LEU A 79 -16.04 13.37 10.11
N PHE A 80 -16.21 12.52 11.14
CA PHE A 80 -17.52 12.07 11.58
C PHE A 80 -18.37 13.22 12.12
N MET A 81 -17.79 14.10 12.94
CA MET A 81 -18.50 15.28 13.48
C MET A 81 -18.93 16.26 12.38
N LEU A 82 -18.16 16.36 11.29
CA LEU A 82 -18.49 17.17 10.11
C LEU A 82 -19.49 16.48 9.16
N GLY A 83 -19.85 15.21 9.39
CA GLY A 83 -20.76 14.46 8.52
C GLY A 83 -20.15 13.97 7.20
N GLY A 84 -18.82 13.98 7.07
CA GLY A 84 -18.15 13.64 5.79
C GLY A 84 -18.29 12.17 5.37
N HIS A 85 -18.69 11.29 6.29
CA HIS A 85 -18.92 9.86 6.05
C HIS A 85 -20.16 9.58 5.18
N LEU A 86 -21.04 10.57 4.96
CA LEU A 86 -22.24 10.44 4.15
C LEU A 86 -22.03 11.05 2.76
N LYS A 87 -22.63 10.44 1.72
CA LYS A 87 -22.67 11.05 0.40
C LYS A 87 -23.56 12.30 0.45
N PRO A 88 -23.11 13.45 -0.08
CA PRO A 88 -23.96 14.62 -0.20
C PRO A 88 -25.20 14.28 -1.03
N LYS A 89 -26.40 14.62 -0.55
CA LYS A 89 -27.60 14.55 -1.39
C LYS A 89 -27.46 15.58 -2.51
N PRO A 90 -27.77 15.24 -3.77
CA PRO A 90 -27.71 16.21 -4.85
C PRO A 90 -28.66 17.37 -4.53
N PRO A 91 -28.18 18.60 -4.43
CA PRO A 91 -29.05 19.74 -4.18
C PRO A 91 -29.88 20.03 -5.44
N SER A 92 -31.09 20.54 -5.26
CA SER A 92 -31.95 21.05 -6.35
C SER A 92 -31.46 22.42 -6.86
N GLY A 93 -30.18 22.51 -7.23
CA GLY A 93 -29.51 23.75 -7.68
C GLY A 93 -28.07 23.84 -7.18
N ALA A 94 -27.20 24.51 -7.94
CA ALA A 94 -25.78 24.67 -7.61
C ALA A 94 -25.58 25.79 -6.57
N THR A 95 -25.18 25.45 -5.34
CA THR A 95 -24.91 26.41 -4.26
C THR A 95 -23.45 26.37 -3.78
N PRO A 96 -22.92 27.42 -3.12
CA PRO A 96 -21.58 27.38 -2.50
C PRO A 96 -21.39 26.23 -1.49
N ASP A 97 -22.46 25.74 -0.86
CA ASP A 97 -22.41 24.58 0.03
C ASP A 97 -22.01 23.30 -0.72
N ASP A 98 -22.28 23.21 -2.03
CA ASP A 98 -21.93 22.08 -2.87
C ASP A 98 -20.41 21.94 -3.03
N ALA A 99 -19.68 23.05 -3.05
CA ALA A 99 -18.21 23.02 -3.12
C ALA A 99 -17.62 22.51 -1.80
N ARG A 100 -18.14 22.98 -0.66
CA ARG A 100 -17.74 22.50 0.67
C ARG A 100 -18.04 21.03 0.87
N LEU A 101 -19.23 20.58 0.47
CA LEU A 101 -19.64 19.17 0.57
C LEU A 101 -18.79 18.26 -0.32
N ARG A 102 -18.45 18.69 -1.55
CA ARG A 102 -17.53 17.96 -2.44
C ARG A 102 -16.12 17.88 -1.86
N HIS A 103 -15.62 18.97 -1.27
CA HIS A 103 -14.31 18.96 -0.60
C HIS A 103 -14.32 18.04 0.61
N LEU A 104 -15.35 18.10 1.45
CA LEU A 104 -15.49 17.20 2.60
C LEU A 104 -15.57 15.72 2.16
N ARG A 105 -16.27 15.42 1.07
CA ARG A 105 -16.30 14.06 0.48
C ARG A 105 -14.93 13.61 -0.03
N THR A 106 -14.12 14.54 -0.53
CA THR A 106 -12.73 14.27 -0.90
C THR A 106 -11.89 13.93 0.32
N LEU A 107 -12.00 14.74 1.38
CA LEU A 107 -11.30 14.50 2.65
C LEU A 107 -11.76 13.18 3.30
N PHE A 108 -13.02 12.79 3.13
CA PHE A 108 -13.51 11.48 3.55
C PHE A 108 -12.71 10.35 2.90
N TRP A 109 -12.60 10.34 1.57
CA TRP A 109 -11.87 9.29 0.87
C TRP A 109 -10.38 9.28 1.21
N LEU A 110 -9.78 10.45 1.40
CA LEU A 110 -8.40 10.56 1.87
C LEU A 110 -8.23 9.97 3.27
N CYS A 111 -9.13 10.31 4.19
CA CYS A 111 -9.12 9.78 5.55
C CYS A 111 -9.37 8.26 5.59
N TYR A 112 -10.27 7.77 4.74
CA TYR A 112 -10.56 6.35 4.54
C TYR A 112 -9.33 5.61 4.02
N PHE A 113 -8.64 6.16 3.00
CA PHE A 113 -7.38 5.62 2.52
C PHE A 113 -6.33 5.52 3.64
N CYS A 114 -6.10 6.61 4.38
CA CYS A 114 -5.15 6.62 5.49
C CYS A 114 -5.51 5.57 6.55
N ASP A 115 -6.80 5.42 6.88
CA ASP A 115 -7.29 4.43 7.85
C ASP A 115 -6.87 3.02 7.44
N LYS A 116 -7.23 2.62 6.21
CA LYS A 116 -6.95 1.26 5.73
C LYS A 116 -5.45 1.06 5.57
N HIS A 117 -4.74 2.05 5.06
CA HIS A 117 -3.29 1.99 4.89
C HIS A 117 -2.56 1.80 6.23
N ILE A 118 -2.87 2.63 7.24
CA ILE A 118 -2.25 2.55 8.56
C ILE A 118 -2.60 1.23 9.25
N SER A 119 -3.87 0.80 9.22
CA SER A 119 -4.29 -0.47 9.83
C SER A 119 -3.53 -1.67 9.26
N LEU A 120 -3.36 -1.75 7.93
CA LEU A 120 -2.60 -2.85 7.34
C LEU A 120 -1.11 -2.83 7.69
N ARG A 121 -0.52 -1.63 7.82
CA ARG A 121 0.90 -1.49 8.18
C ARG A 121 1.18 -1.82 9.65
N THR A 122 0.23 -1.51 10.53
CA THR A 122 0.40 -1.59 11.98
C THR A 122 -0.27 -2.82 12.60
N GLY A 123 -1.20 -3.45 11.90
CA GLY A 123 -2.10 -4.48 12.45
C GLY A 123 -3.18 -3.92 13.40
N GLN A 124 -3.25 -2.60 13.59
CA GLN A 124 -4.27 -1.97 14.42
C GLN A 124 -5.64 -1.98 13.73
N PRO A 125 -6.74 -2.05 14.49
CA PRO A 125 -8.08 -2.01 13.92
C PRO A 125 -8.35 -0.71 13.15
N HIS A 126 -9.27 -0.77 12.21
CA HIS A 126 -9.78 0.41 11.52
C HIS A 126 -10.49 1.36 12.49
N ALA A 127 -10.20 2.65 12.40
CA ALA A 127 -10.93 3.70 13.11
C ALA A 127 -12.24 4.06 12.38
N ILE A 128 -12.31 3.83 11.07
CA ILE A 128 -13.51 4.06 10.26
C ILE A 128 -14.16 2.73 9.93
N ALA A 129 -15.28 2.43 10.58
CA ALA A 129 -16.05 1.23 10.30
C ALA A 129 -16.88 1.40 9.01
N ASP A 130 -16.80 0.41 8.12
CA ASP A 130 -17.41 0.49 6.79
C ASP A 130 -18.95 0.58 6.85
N ASP A 131 -19.57 -0.03 7.86
CA ASP A 131 -21.03 -0.03 8.10
C ASP A 131 -21.56 1.34 8.58
N GLN A 132 -20.66 2.23 9.00
CA GLN A 132 -20.99 3.60 9.43
C GLN A 132 -20.77 4.62 8.31
N CYS A 133 -20.44 4.19 7.09
CA CYS A 133 -20.06 5.07 6.00
C CYS A 133 -20.84 4.79 4.72
N ASP A 134 -21.10 5.84 3.95
CA ASP A 134 -21.53 5.71 2.57
C ASP A 134 -20.30 5.54 1.68
N LEU A 135 -20.04 4.29 1.26
CA LEU A 135 -18.93 3.91 0.38
C LEU A 135 -19.32 3.92 -1.11
N ALA A 136 -20.44 4.52 -1.49
CA ALA A 136 -20.83 4.62 -2.88
C ALA A 136 -19.78 5.44 -3.65
N LEU A 137 -19.20 4.78 -4.66
CA LEU A 137 -18.36 5.41 -5.68
C LEU A 137 -19.23 6.28 -6.60
N CYS A 138 -18.58 7.14 -7.39
CA CYS A 138 -19.29 7.92 -8.39
C CYS A 138 -19.76 7.02 -9.54
N ASP A 139 -20.85 7.39 -10.20
CA ASP A 139 -21.45 6.57 -11.27
C ASP A 139 -20.54 6.48 -12.52
N ASP A 140 -19.61 7.43 -12.68
CA ASP A 140 -18.57 7.48 -13.71
C ASP A 140 -17.26 6.79 -13.31
N TYR A 141 -17.22 6.07 -12.18
CA TYR A 141 -16.01 5.41 -11.71
C TYR A 141 -15.58 4.28 -12.65
N THR A 142 -14.39 4.41 -13.24
CA THR A 142 -13.81 3.41 -14.15
C THR A 142 -12.60 2.68 -13.55
N GLY A 143 -12.10 3.16 -12.40
CA GLY A 143 -10.90 2.64 -11.77
C GLY A 143 -9.66 3.34 -12.34
N LEU A 144 -8.77 3.77 -11.45
CA LEU A 144 -7.65 4.66 -11.76
C LEU A 144 -8.06 5.98 -12.41
N ASP A 145 -9.21 6.55 -12.04
CA ASP A 145 -9.70 7.84 -12.55
C ASP A 145 -8.71 9.01 -12.34
N PHE A 146 -7.65 8.82 -11.55
CA PHE A 146 -6.55 9.77 -11.40
C PHE A 146 -5.60 9.82 -12.62
N ILE A 147 -5.64 8.82 -13.52
CA ILE A 147 -4.80 8.74 -14.72
C ILE A 147 -5.27 9.76 -15.76
N ASP A 148 -6.59 9.93 -15.91
CA ASP A 148 -7.20 10.89 -16.85
C ASP A 148 -6.80 12.34 -16.56
N LEU A 149 -6.36 12.66 -15.34
CA LEU A 149 -5.92 14.01 -14.95
C LEU A 149 -4.58 14.42 -15.58
N LYS A 150 -3.76 13.48 -16.06
CA LYS A 150 -2.40 13.76 -16.57
C LYS A 150 -2.30 13.77 -18.10
N MET A 151 -3.27 13.20 -18.81
CA MET A 151 -3.16 12.99 -20.26
C MET A 151 -3.45 14.24 -21.11
N ASP A 152 -4.08 15.30 -20.55
CA ASP A 152 -4.44 16.52 -21.28
C ASP A 152 -3.69 17.78 -20.79
N GLY A 153 -2.51 18.05 -21.37
CA GLY A 153 -1.95 19.41 -21.59
C GLY A 153 -1.35 20.20 -20.39
N PRO A 154 -0.58 21.28 -20.66
CA PRO A 154 0.28 21.97 -19.68
C PRO A 154 -0.42 23.09 -18.90
N SER A 155 -1.72 22.99 -18.61
CA SER A 155 -2.46 24.04 -17.89
C SER A 155 -3.26 23.47 -16.73
N LEU A 156 -2.77 23.72 -15.50
CA LEU A 156 -3.41 23.39 -14.23
C LEU A 156 -4.75 24.13 -13.97
N THR A 157 -5.28 24.88 -14.95
CA THR A 157 -6.37 25.84 -14.74
C THR A 157 -7.67 25.59 -15.51
N GLN A 158 -7.78 24.56 -16.37
CA GLN A 158 -8.97 24.38 -17.22
C GLN A 158 -9.85 23.15 -16.99
N TYR A 159 -9.49 22.26 -16.07
CA TYR A 159 -10.38 21.21 -15.59
C TYR A 159 -10.38 21.29 -14.08
N LEU A 160 -11.56 21.35 -13.45
CA LEU A 160 -11.69 21.12 -12.00
C LEU A 160 -10.89 19.84 -11.71
N PRO A 161 -9.73 19.91 -11.03
CA PRO A 161 -8.94 18.72 -10.83
C PRO A 161 -9.82 17.77 -10.01
N LYS A 162 -10.18 16.60 -10.56
CA LYS A 162 -10.61 15.50 -9.69
C LYS A 162 -9.51 15.43 -8.61
N PRO A 163 -9.84 15.63 -7.33
CA PRO A 163 -8.81 15.82 -6.33
C PRO A 163 -7.90 14.59 -6.33
N LEU A 164 -6.59 14.82 -6.37
CA LEU A 164 -5.59 13.74 -6.38
C LEU A 164 -5.85 12.81 -5.20
N GLN A 165 -6.30 11.60 -5.51
CA GLN A 165 -6.47 10.55 -4.50
C GLN A 165 -5.17 9.75 -4.41
N PRO A 166 -4.67 9.44 -3.20
CA PRO A 166 -3.39 8.73 -3.05
C PRO A 166 -3.43 7.26 -3.47
N SER A 167 -4.61 6.71 -3.78
CA SER A 167 -4.84 5.36 -4.27
C SER A 167 -6.17 5.30 -5.01
N ASP A 168 -6.41 4.17 -5.66
CA ASP A 168 -7.71 3.77 -6.19
C ASP A 168 -8.70 3.43 -5.05
N LEU A 169 -9.93 3.96 -5.16
CA LEU A 169 -10.95 3.79 -4.13
C LEU A 169 -11.48 2.36 -4.05
N GLY A 170 -11.71 1.73 -5.20
CA GLY A 170 -12.18 0.34 -5.25
C GLY A 170 -11.17 -0.59 -4.59
N LEU A 171 -9.88 -0.40 -4.87
CA LEU A 171 -8.80 -1.15 -4.24
C LEU A 171 -8.71 -0.87 -2.74
N THR A 172 -8.94 0.37 -2.30
CA THR A 172 -8.97 0.75 -0.88
C THR A 172 -10.14 0.08 -0.13
N ILE A 173 -11.30 -0.05 -0.77
CA ILE A 173 -12.45 -0.78 -0.21
C ILE A 173 -12.13 -2.28 -0.09
N ILE A 174 -11.55 -2.89 -1.14
CA ILE A 174 -11.13 -4.30 -1.10
C ILE A 174 -10.11 -4.51 0.03
N LYS A 175 -9.16 -3.59 0.20
CA LYS A 175 -8.18 -3.60 1.29
C LYS A 175 -8.84 -3.61 2.68
N SER A 176 -9.89 -2.80 2.88
CA SER A 176 -10.69 -2.81 4.12
C SER A 176 -11.30 -4.19 4.40
N LYS A 177 -11.90 -4.79 3.37
CA LYS A 177 -12.50 -6.14 3.47
C LYS A 177 -11.46 -7.21 3.75
N VAL A 178 -10.31 -7.17 3.07
CA VAL A 178 -9.18 -8.09 3.29
C VAL A 178 -8.76 -8.04 4.76
N PHE A 179 -8.51 -6.86 5.32
CA PHE A 179 -8.16 -6.71 6.72
C PHE A 179 -9.24 -7.28 7.64
N SER A 180 -10.48 -6.83 7.47
CA SER A 180 -11.61 -7.21 8.32
C SER A 180 -11.90 -8.71 8.31
N LEU A 181 -11.84 -9.34 7.12
CA LEU A 181 -12.24 -10.73 6.91
C LEU A 181 -11.11 -11.74 7.07
N LEU A 182 -9.83 -11.32 7.03
CA LEU A 182 -8.69 -12.24 7.11
C LEU A 182 -7.73 -11.96 8.27
N PHE A 183 -7.66 -10.74 8.79
CA PHE A 183 -6.61 -10.31 9.73
C PHE A 183 -7.11 -9.88 11.12
N THR A 184 -8.43 -9.75 11.34
CA THR A 184 -8.99 -9.45 12.68
C THR A 184 -8.92 -10.67 13.62
N PRO A 185 -8.94 -10.47 14.96
CA PRO A 185 -8.95 -11.58 15.92
C PRO A 185 -10.10 -12.58 15.69
N SER A 186 -11.27 -12.10 15.26
CA SER A 186 -12.39 -12.96 14.90
C SER A 186 -12.12 -13.73 13.59
N ALA A 187 -11.55 -13.07 12.57
CA ALA A 187 -11.17 -13.72 11.31
C ALA A 187 -10.08 -14.80 11.47
N LEU A 188 -9.21 -14.66 12.47
CA LEU A 188 -8.19 -15.66 12.79
C LEU A 188 -8.76 -16.96 13.34
N LYS A 189 -10.01 -16.95 13.83
CA LYS A 189 -10.72 -18.12 14.38
C LYS A 189 -11.61 -18.86 13.36
N LYS A 190 -11.66 -18.37 12.11
CA LYS A 190 -12.43 -19.01 11.03
C LYS A 190 -11.94 -20.43 10.76
N SER A 191 -12.87 -21.33 10.47
CA SER A 191 -12.60 -22.69 10.00
C SER A 191 -12.00 -22.72 8.59
N ASP A 192 -11.44 -23.86 8.18
CA ASP A 192 -10.84 -24.04 6.85
C ASP A 192 -11.81 -23.72 5.72
N THR A 193 -13.09 -24.12 5.84
CA THR A 193 -14.13 -23.86 4.84
C THR A 193 -14.46 -22.37 4.75
N GLU A 194 -14.58 -21.69 5.89
CA GLU A 194 -14.81 -20.24 5.95
C GLU A 194 -13.64 -19.44 5.39
N ILE A 195 -12.40 -19.87 5.64
CA ILE A 195 -11.20 -19.25 5.05
C ILE A 195 -11.23 -19.41 3.53
N LEU A 196 -11.44 -20.63 3.03
CA LEU A 196 -11.47 -20.89 1.58
C LEU A 196 -12.59 -20.11 0.88
N HIS A 197 -13.77 -20.03 1.49
CA HIS A 197 -14.86 -19.21 0.98
C HIS A 197 -14.50 -17.73 0.97
N THR A 198 -13.93 -17.22 2.07
CA THR A 198 -13.50 -15.81 2.17
C THR A 198 -12.44 -15.48 1.11
N VAL A 199 -11.45 -16.37 0.91
CA VAL A 199 -10.40 -16.21 -0.10
C VAL A 199 -10.98 -16.13 -1.50
N ARG A 200 -11.88 -17.06 -1.85
CA ARG A 200 -12.53 -17.04 -3.16
C ARG A 200 -13.35 -15.77 -3.39
N MET A 201 -14.14 -15.36 -2.41
CA MET A 201 -14.94 -14.14 -2.49
C MET A 201 -14.05 -12.91 -2.73
N LEU A 202 -12.97 -12.76 -1.96
CA LEU A 202 -12.04 -11.63 -2.07
C LEU A 202 -11.26 -11.65 -3.38
N ASP A 203 -10.85 -12.83 -3.85
CA ASP A 203 -10.19 -13.01 -5.16
C ASP A 203 -11.12 -12.58 -6.30
N GLU A 204 -12.39 -12.99 -6.28
CA GLU A 204 -13.40 -12.56 -7.25
C GLU A 204 -13.68 -11.04 -7.19
N GLU A 205 -13.61 -10.40 -6.03
CA GLU A 205 -13.70 -8.92 -5.95
C GLU A 205 -12.47 -8.23 -6.54
N LEU A 206 -11.27 -8.72 -6.20
CA LEU A 206 -10.01 -8.17 -6.70
C LEU A 206 -9.88 -8.32 -8.21
N GLU A 207 -10.31 -9.46 -8.75
CA GLU A 207 -10.33 -9.73 -10.18
C GLU A 207 -11.34 -8.82 -10.91
N ARG A 208 -12.55 -8.63 -10.35
CA ARG A 208 -13.52 -7.68 -10.90
C ARG A 208 -12.97 -6.26 -10.98
N TRP A 209 -12.30 -5.81 -9.92
CA TRP A 209 -11.59 -4.53 -9.93
C TRP A 209 -10.49 -4.51 -11.00
N ARG A 210 -9.64 -5.54 -11.06
CA ARG A 210 -8.55 -5.62 -12.04
C ARG A 210 -9.07 -5.53 -13.48
N MET A 211 -10.23 -6.13 -13.75
CA MET A 211 -10.86 -6.10 -15.06
C MET A 211 -11.53 -4.77 -15.40
N SER A 212 -11.90 -3.94 -14.41
CA SER A 212 -12.38 -2.58 -14.66
C SER A 212 -11.24 -1.64 -15.10
N VAL A 213 -10.02 -1.88 -14.62
CA VAL A 213 -8.84 -1.09 -14.98
C VAL A 213 -8.54 -1.20 -16.49
N PRO A 214 -8.26 -0.08 -17.20
CA PRO A 214 -7.91 -0.09 -18.63
C PRO A 214 -6.73 -1.01 -18.96
N GLN A 215 -6.81 -1.70 -20.11
CA GLN A 215 -5.85 -2.75 -20.47
C GLN A 215 -4.39 -2.28 -20.52
N SER A 216 -4.13 -1.03 -20.90
CA SER A 216 -2.78 -0.45 -20.99
C SER A 216 -2.05 -0.33 -19.65
N VAL A 217 -2.80 -0.15 -18.56
CA VAL A 217 -2.26 0.09 -17.20
C VAL A 217 -2.67 -1.00 -16.21
N ARG A 218 -3.39 -2.02 -16.68
CA ARG A 218 -3.92 -3.11 -15.87
C ARG A 218 -2.77 -3.88 -15.18
N PRO A 219 -2.83 -4.06 -13.85
CA PRO A 219 -1.81 -4.84 -13.16
C PRO A 219 -1.93 -6.33 -13.50
N SER A 220 -0.79 -7.03 -13.54
CA SER A 220 -0.73 -8.47 -13.82
C SER A 220 0.39 -9.14 -13.03
N LEU A 221 0.25 -10.46 -12.83
CA LEU A 221 1.28 -11.31 -12.22
C LEU A 221 2.50 -11.49 -13.13
N SER A 222 2.27 -11.65 -14.43
CA SER A 222 3.26 -12.13 -15.41
C SER A 222 3.90 -11.04 -16.27
N SER A 223 3.36 -9.81 -16.30
CA SER A 223 3.99 -8.72 -17.05
C SER A 223 5.11 -8.09 -16.23
N VAL A 224 6.27 -8.74 -16.21
CA VAL A 224 7.51 -7.98 -16.23
C VAL A 224 7.60 -7.46 -17.65
N THR A 225 6.94 -6.33 -17.90
CA THR A 225 7.17 -5.64 -19.16
C THR A 225 8.66 -5.30 -19.18
N ASP A 226 9.33 -5.62 -20.28
CA ASP A 226 10.74 -5.31 -20.47
C ASP A 226 10.95 -3.83 -20.12
N PRO A 227 11.88 -3.47 -19.22
CA PRO A 227 12.21 -2.06 -18.95
C PRO A 227 12.59 -1.28 -20.24
N ALA A 228 12.90 -1.99 -21.33
CA ALA A 228 13.08 -1.43 -22.66
C ALA A 228 11.80 -1.07 -23.43
N ASP A 229 10.58 -1.35 -22.93
CA ASP A 229 9.33 -1.01 -23.63
C ASP A 229 9.14 0.52 -23.68
N PRO A 230 9.25 1.15 -24.87
CA PRO A 230 9.16 2.60 -25.03
C PRO A 230 7.81 3.18 -24.64
N SER A 231 6.74 2.37 -24.63
CA SER A 231 5.41 2.80 -24.20
C SER A 231 5.33 3.08 -22.70
N LEU A 232 6.29 2.56 -21.92
CA LEU A 232 6.37 2.78 -20.47
C LEU A 232 7.36 3.87 -20.06
N GLN A 233 8.20 4.31 -20.98
CA GLN A 233 9.40 5.09 -20.68
C GLN A 233 9.13 6.56 -20.33
N HIS A 234 7.90 7.08 -20.44
CA HIS A 234 7.65 8.52 -20.19
C HIS A 234 6.61 8.90 -19.13
N GLU A 235 5.66 8.05 -18.71
CA GLU A 235 4.47 8.59 -18.01
C GLU A 235 3.87 7.72 -16.89
N PHE A 236 4.64 6.80 -16.29
CA PHE A 236 4.13 6.07 -15.11
C PHE A 236 4.15 7.00 -13.89
N GLY A 237 3.02 7.67 -13.64
CA GLY A 237 2.81 8.40 -12.39
C GLY A 237 3.06 7.48 -11.20
N MET A 238 3.73 7.98 -10.16
CA MET A 238 4.05 7.24 -8.93
C MET A 238 2.84 6.50 -8.33
N LEU A 239 1.65 7.06 -8.51
CA LEU A 239 0.39 6.48 -8.10
C LEU A 239 0.08 5.14 -8.80
N LEU A 240 0.47 4.97 -10.06
CA LEU A 240 0.32 3.70 -10.79
C LEU A 240 1.31 2.64 -10.29
N ILE A 241 2.55 3.05 -9.97
CA ILE A 241 3.51 2.18 -9.30
C ILE A 241 2.95 1.70 -7.96
N PHE A 242 2.40 2.64 -7.18
CA PHE A 242 1.81 2.34 -5.88
C PHE A 242 0.63 1.38 -5.99
N VAL A 243 -0.36 1.66 -6.84
CA VAL A 243 -1.51 0.78 -7.09
C VAL A 243 -1.08 -0.62 -7.50
N ARG A 244 -0.03 -0.76 -8.32
CA ARG A 244 0.48 -2.07 -8.71
C ARG A 244 1.06 -2.85 -7.53
N PHE A 245 1.82 -2.18 -6.65
CA PHE A 245 2.29 -2.80 -5.40
C PHE A 245 1.12 -3.19 -4.48
N GLU A 246 0.08 -2.34 -4.40
CA GLU A 246 -1.11 -2.64 -3.60
C GLU A 246 -1.86 -3.86 -4.13
N TYR A 247 -2.07 -3.94 -5.45
CA TYR A 247 -2.70 -5.10 -6.09
C TYR A 247 -1.93 -6.39 -5.78
N LEU A 248 -0.61 -6.41 -6.02
CA LEU A 248 0.22 -7.60 -5.79
C LEU A 248 0.25 -7.98 -4.30
N TYR A 249 0.28 -7.00 -3.41
CA TYR A 249 0.19 -7.24 -1.98
C TYR A 249 -1.15 -7.86 -1.59
N LEU A 250 -2.28 -7.31 -2.05
CA LEU A 250 -3.60 -7.83 -1.71
C LEU A 250 -3.79 -9.25 -2.23
N LEU A 251 -3.38 -9.51 -3.48
CA LEU A 251 -3.39 -10.85 -4.05
C LEU A 251 -2.59 -11.83 -3.19
N SER A 252 -1.36 -11.44 -2.81
CA SER A 252 -0.53 -12.26 -1.94
C SER A 252 -1.17 -12.47 -0.57
N ALA A 253 -1.70 -11.41 0.06
CA ALA A 253 -2.31 -11.45 1.39
C ALA A 253 -3.57 -12.32 1.44
N ILE A 254 -4.45 -12.21 0.43
CA ILE A 254 -5.66 -13.01 0.28
C ILE A 254 -5.28 -14.50 0.24
N HIS A 255 -4.40 -14.87 -0.69
CA HIS A 255 -4.05 -16.28 -0.88
C HIS A 255 -3.18 -16.86 0.25
N ARG A 256 -2.34 -16.05 0.88
CA ARG A 256 -1.53 -16.45 2.04
C ARG A 256 -2.40 -16.87 3.22
N ALA A 257 -3.64 -16.37 3.33
CA ALA A 257 -4.56 -16.76 4.40
C ALA A 257 -4.85 -18.26 4.43
N CYS A 258 -4.78 -18.96 3.29
CA CYS A 258 -4.90 -20.43 3.22
C CYS A 258 -3.79 -21.18 3.98
N GLY A 259 -2.67 -20.52 4.29
CA GLY A 259 -1.62 -21.10 5.12
C GLY A 259 -2.05 -21.38 6.56
N ARG A 260 -3.18 -20.82 7.00
CA ARG A 260 -3.77 -21.05 8.32
C ARG A 260 -4.70 -22.26 8.39
N CYS A 261 -5.01 -22.89 7.25
CA CYS A 261 -5.89 -24.05 7.25
C CYS A 261 -5.25 -25.19 8.07
N GLN A 262 -6.04 -25.92 8.85
CA GLN A 262 -5.56 -27.07 9.61
C GLN A 262 -5.38 -28.32 8.75
N ALA A 263 -5.86 -28.33 7.51
CA ALA A 263 -5.63 -29.41 6.55
C ALA A 263 -4.14 -29.77 6.27
N TRP A 264 -3.18 -29.06 6.87
CA TRP A 264 -1.76 -29.41 6.87
C TRP A 264 -1.42 -30.58 7.81
N SER A 265 -2.23 -30.82 8.85
CA SER A 265 -1.92 -31.75 9.94
C SER A 265 -2.57 -33.13 9.82
N VAL A 266 -3.34 -33.37 8.76
CA VAL A 266 -3.98 -34.68 8.51
C VAL A 266 -3.17 -35.42 7.43
N ASP A 267 -2.89 -36.70 7.65
CA ASP A 267 -2.07 -37.62 6.83
C ASP A 267 -2.48 -37.74 5.33
N GLY A 268 -3.50 -37.01 4.87
CA GLY A 268 -3.97 -36.96 3.48
C GLY A 268 -3.28 -35.90 2.59
N GLY A 269 -2.35 -35.11 3.14
CA GLY A 269 -1.62 -34.07 2.42
C GLY A 269 -2.43 -32.79 2.17
N VAL A 270 -1.73 -31.71 1.77
CA VAL A 270 -2.33 -30.39 1.58
C VAL A 270 -3.35 -30.42 0.42
N PRO A 271 -4.62 -30.04 0.64
CA PRO A 271 -5.62 -29.98 -0.43
C PRO A 271 -5.16 -29.16 -1.63
N ASN A 272 -5.49 -29.60 -2.85
CA ASN A 272 -5.06 -28.94 -4.08
C ASN A 272 -5.43 -27.45 -4.14
N ALA A 273 -6.60 -27.08 -3.61
CA ALA A 273 -7.03 -25.68 -3.54
C ALA A 273 -6.13 -24.83 -2.64
N VAL A 274 -5.81 -25.32 -1.44
CA VAL A 274 -4.88 -24.67 -0.48
C VAL A 274 -3.50 -24.52 -1.11
N ARG A 275 -2.99 -25.59 -1.74
CA ARG A 275 -1.70 -25.57 -2.43
C ARG A 275 -1.66 -24.55 -3.57
N SER A 276 -2.70 -24.50 -4.39
CA SER A 276 -2.77 -23.56 -5.53
C SER A 276 -2.83 -22.11 -5.06
N SER A 277 -3.63 -21.83 -4.02
CA SER A 277 -3.68 -20.53 -3.38
C SER A 277 -2.29 -20.11 -2.86
N LEU A 278 -1.62 -20.96 -2.10
CA LEU A 278 -0.28 -20.65 -1.60
C LEU A 278 0.73 -20.38 -2.73
N LEU A 279 0.67 -21.13 -3.84
CA LEU A 279 1.51 -20.87 -5.01
C LEU A 279 1.22 -19.50 -5.63
N LEU A 280 -0.04 -19.08 -5.72
CA LEU A 280 -0.41 -17.72 -6.15
C LEU A 280 0.17 -16.65 -5.21
N SER A 281 0.15 -16.89 -3.89
CA SER A 281 0.72 -15.95 -2.92
C SER A 281 2.24 -15.79 -3.07
N VAL A 282 2.93 -16.89 -3.38
CA VAL A 282 4.37 -16.91 -3.65
C VAL A 282 4.67 -16.21 -4.97
N GLU A 283 3.91 -16.48 -6.02
CA GLU A 283 4.11 -15.85 -7.31
C GLU A 283 3.87 -14.33 -7.26
N ALA A 284 2.79 -13.89 -6.60
CA ALA A 284 2.55 -12.46 -6.34
C ALA A 284 3.70 -11.81 -5.56
N SER A 285 4.32 -12.55 -4.62
CA SER A 285 5.50 -12.08 -3.88
C SER A 285 6.73 -11.96 -4.77
N ARG A 286 6.96 -12.91 -5.69
CA ARG A 286 8.03 -12.81 -6.70
C ARG A 286 7.81 -11.60 -7.60
N SER A 287 6.62 -11.47 -8.18
CA SER A 287 6.26 -10.33 -9.03
C SER A 287 6.43 -9.00 -8.30
N THR A 288 6.14 -8.94 -7.00
CA THR A 288 6.37 -7.74 -6.17
C THR A 288 7.86 -7.37 -6.12
N LEU A 289 8.75 -8.32 -5.84
CA LEU A 289 10.18 -8.06 -5.75
C LEU A 289 10.82 -7.81 -7.12
N VAL A 290 10.34 -8.48 -8.17
CA VAL A 290 10.80 -8.20 -9.54
C VAL A 290 10.36 -6.81 -9.99
N TYR A 291 9.11 -6.43 -9.71
CA TYR A 291 8.59 -5.10 -10.04
C TYR A 291 9.33 -3.99 -9.30
N LEU A 292 9.87 -4.25 -8.10
CA LEU A 292 10.74 -3.30 -7.40
C LEU A 292 11.95 -2.87 -8.23
N LYS A 293 12.52 -3.78 -9.03
CA LYS A 293 13.65 -3.46 -9.92
C LYS A 293 13.22 -2.44 -10.97
N VAL A 294 12.10 -2.68 -11.64
CA VAL A 294 11.53 -1.78 -12.64
C VAL A 294 11.17 -0.43 -12.00
N ALA A 295 10.49 -0.44 -10.86
CA ALA A 295 10.14 0.78 -10.13
C ALA A 295 11.39 1.60 -9.73
N SER A 296 12.50 0.94 -9.35
CA SER A 296 13.76 1.60 -8.98
C SER A 296 14.47 2.31 -10.14
N GLU A 297 14.15 1.93 -11.37
CA GLU A 297 14.69 2.54 -12.58
C GLU A 297 13.81 3.70 -13.05
N MET A 298 12.51 3.68 -12.73
CA MET A 298 11.54 4.66 -13.21
C MET A 298 11.24 5.78 -12.19
N ALA A 299 11.32 5.51 -10.90
CA ALA A 299 10.96 6.47 -9.85
C ALA A 299 12.08 7.50 -9.65
N HIS A 300 12.06 8.57 -10.45
CA HIS A 300 13.17 9.52 -10.48
C HIS A 300 13.11 10.67 -9.47
N ARG A 301 12.01 10.93 -8.73
CA ARG A 301 11.83 12.26 -8.08
C ARG A 301 11.09 12.36 -6.75
N GLU A 302 10.55 11.28 -6.15
CA GLU A 302 9.60 11.41 -5.03
C GLU A 302 9.92 10.50 -3.82
N SER A 303 9.57 10.94 -2.59
CA SER A 303 9.98 10.30 -1.32
C SER A 303 8.98 9.27 -0.76
N PHE A 304 8.48 8.34 -1.59
CA PHE A 304 7.38 7.43 -1.22
C PHE A 304 7.76 5.97 -0.94
N TRP A 305 9.06 5.66 -0.97
CA TRP A 305 9.57 4.30 -0.75
C TRP A 305 9.10 3.66 0.58
N LEU A 306 8.81 4.47 1.60
CA LEU A 306 8.32 4.00 2.89
C LEU A 306 6.90 3.41 2.84
N VAL A 307 6.09 3.80 1.86
CA VAL A 307 4.72 3.31 1.70
C VAL A 307 4.66 2.01 0.91
N ILE A 308 5.62 1.77 0.02
CA ILE A 308 5.82 0.45 -0.60
C ILE A 308 6.68 -0.48 0.27
N PHE A 309 7.02 -0.11 1.50
CA PHE A 309 7.82 -0.96 2.38
C PHE A 309 7.06 -2.23 2.83
N TYR A 310 5.78 -2.08 3.20
CA TYR A 310 5.01 -3.21 3.76
C TYR A 310 4.74 -4.32 2.74
N PRO A 311 4.48 -4.06 1.43
CA PRO A 311 4.40 -5.10 0.41
C PRO A 311 5.71 -5.85 0.21
N LEU A 312 6.84 -5.14 0.21
CA LEU A 312 8.16 -5.75 0.04
C LEU A 312 8.49 -6.66 1.22
N TRP A 313 8.21 -6.21 2.44
CA TRP A 313 8.40 -6.99 3.64
C TRP A 313 7.57 -8.27 3.63
N ALA A 314 6.26 -8.14 3.36
CA ALA A 314 5.36 -9.29 3.30
C ALA A 314 5.79 -10.30 2.21
N SER A 315 6.29 -9.79 1.08
CA SER A 315 6.79 -10.62 -0.02
C SER A 315 8.06 -11.38 0.37
N ALA A 316 9.03 -10.69 0.99
CA ALA A 316 10.27 -11.32 1.45
C ALA A 316 10.01 -12.43 2.48
N VAL A 317 9.12 -12.18 3.45
CA VAL A 317 8.70 -13.20 4.42
C VAL A 317 8.00 -14.38 3.74
N THR A 318 7.15 -14.14 2.73
CA THR A 318 6.46 -15.21 2.00
C THR A 318 7.42 -16.10 1.25
N LEU A 319 8.39 -15.51 0.53
CA LEU A 319 9.41 -16.26 -0.18
C LEU A 319 10.29 -17.03 0.80
N PHE A 320 10.69 -16.41 1.90
CA PHE A 320 11.44 -17.06 2.97
C PHE A 320 10.69 -18.28 3.53
N CYS A 321 9.42 -18.14 3.92
CA CYS A 321 8.61 -19.25 4.41
C CYS A 321 8.47 -20.36 3.36
N ASN A 322 8.31 -20.01 2.08
CA ASN A 322 8.26 -21.00 0.99
C ASN A 322 9.59 -21.74 0.80
N ILE A 323 10.74 -21.05 0.93
CA ILE A 323 12.07 -21.67 0.90
C ILE A 323 12.23 -22.65 2.08
N LEU A 324 11.81 -22.28 3.29
CA LEU A 324 11.86 -23.17 4.44
C LEU A 324 10.97 -24.41 4.25
N TYR A 325 9.80 -24.23 3.64
CA TYR A 325 8.88 -25.34 3.37
C TYR A 325 9.38 -26.27 2.25
N LYS A 326 10.00 -25.72 1.20
CA LYS A 326 10.53 -26.49 0.05
C LYS A 326 11.94 -26.02 -0.35
N PRO A 327 12.98 -26.42 0.39
CA PRO A 327 14.35 -25.96 0.12
C PRO A 327 14.93 -26.45 -1.22
N SER A 328 14.38 -27.51 -1.79
CA SER A 328 14.78 -28.08 -3.10
C SER A 328 14.01 -27.54 -4.29
N ALA A 329 13.10 -26.58 -4.10
CA ALA A 329 12.37 -25.98 -5.21
C ALA A 329 13.34 -25.35 -6.23
N ARG A 330 13.03 -25.48 -7.53
CA ARG A 330 13.84 -24.92 -8.62
C ARG A 330 14.13 -23.42 -8.45
N HIS A 331 13.16 -22.69 -7.88
CA HIS A 331 13.26 -21.24 -7.64
C HIS A 331 13.84 -20.86 -6.27
N ALA A 332 14.22 -21.80 -5.41
CA ALA A 332 14.67 -21.47 -4.05
C ALA A 332 15.89 -20.54 -4.04
N GLN A 333 16.86 -20.76 -4.93
CA GLN A 333 18.04 -19.90 -5.03
C GLN A 333 17.71 -18.53 -5.64
N SER A 334 16.89 -18.49 -6.70
CA SER A 334 16.45 -17.22 -7.29
C SER A 334 15.60 -16.40 -6.32
N ASP A 335 14.80 -17.04 -5.47
CA ASP A 335 14.01 -16.37 -4.45
C ASP A 335 14.91 -15.72 -3.40
N VAL A 336 16.03 -16.35 -3.01
CA VAL A 336 17.06 -15.74 -2.15
C VAL A 336 17.70 -14.52 -2.82
N GLU A 337 17.99 -14.60 -4.12
CA GLU A 337 18.57 -13.49 -4.89
C GLU A 337 17.60 -12.31 -5.01
N LEU A 338 16.29 -12.56 -5.19
CA LEU A 338 15.28 -11.51 -5.18
C LEU A 338 15.22 -10.81 -3.82
N VAL A 339 15.23 -11.57 -2.72
CA VAL A 339 15.22 -11.01 -1.36
C VAL A 339 16.50 -10.22 -1.07
N SER A 340 17.66 -10.68 -1.54
CA SER A 340 18.94 -9.99 -1.34
C SER A 340 19.08 -8.67 -2.11
N ALA A 341 18.36 -8.52 -3.23
CA ALA A 341 18.34 -7.28 -3.99
C ALA A 341 17.55 -6.14 -3.30
N VAL A 342 16.61 -6.46 -2.41
CA VAL A 342 15.66 -5.48 -1.84
C VAL A 342 16.35 -4.28 -1.17
N PRO A 343 17.34 -4.44 -0.27
CA PRO A 343 17.97 -3.29 0.38
C PRO A 343 18.66 -2.35 -0.61
N TYR A 344 19.30 -2.91 -1.65
CA TYR A 344 19.96 -2.13 -2.69
C TYR A 344 18.95 -1.36 -3.54
N LEU A 345 17.87 -2.01 -3.98
CA LEU A 345 16.83 -1.37 -4.79
C LEU A 345 16.08 -0.28 -4.01
N LEU A 346 15.84 -0.49 -2.72
CA LEU A 346 15.27 0.53 -1.84
C LEU A 346 16.20 1.72 -1.67
N LYS A 347 17.53 1.50 -1.56
CA LYS A 347 18.49 2.61 -1.54
C LYS A 347 18.44 3.43 -2.82
N LYS A 348 18.29 2.78 -3.98
CA LYS A 348 18.21 3.39 -5.32
C LYS A 348 16.92 4.19 -5.54
N LEU A 349 15.81 3.75 -4.95
CA LEU A 349 14.51 4.43 -5.02
C LEU A 349 14.45 5.78 -4.28
N ARG A 350 15.44 6.10 -3.46
CA ARG A 350 15.42 7.32 -2.66
C ARG A 350 15.87 8.52 -3.49
N ALA A 351 15.05 9.56 -3.49
CA ALA A 351 15.35 10.84 -4.12
C ALA A 351 16.22 11.77 -3.25
N ARG A 352 16.32 11.52 -1.93
CA ARG A 352 17.06 12.34 -0.96
C ARG A 352 17.76 11.52 0.10
N GLU A 353 18.65 12.17 0.86
CA GLU A 353 19.21 11.58 2.07
C GLU A 353 18.12 11.28 3.10
N PRO A 354 18.22 10.15 3.82
CA PRO A 354 17.24 9.77 4.81
C PRO A 354 17.33 10.68 6.03
N THR A 355 16.19 11.02 6.61
CA THR A 355 16.15 11.58 7.97
C THR A 355 16.71 10.57 8.98
N PRO A 356 17.11 10.98 10.19
CA PRO A 356 17.58 10.05 11.22
C PRO A 356 16.58 8.92 11.51
N SER A 357 15.28 9.24 11.50
CA SER A 357 14.20 8.25 11.64
C SER A 357 14.21 7.26 10.48
N GLU A 358 14.26 7.73 9.24
CA GLU A 358 14.29 6.90 8.04
C GLU A 358 15.53 5.98 8.00
N ALA A 359 16.69 6.50 8.39
CA ALA A 359 17.94 5.76 8.45
C ALA A 359 17.85 4.59 9.44
N LEU A 360 17.24 4.81 10.62
CA LEU A 360 17.02 3.75 11.61
C LEU A 360 16.11 2.63 11.07
N HIS A 361 15.04 2.99 10.35
CA HIS A 361 14.15 2.00 9.73
C HIS A 361 14.86 1.17 8.66
N LEU A 362 15.69 1.81 7.83
CA LEU A 362 16.52 1.12 6.82
C LEU A 362 17.52 0.16 7.46
N GLN A 363 18.19 0.59 8.52
CA GLN A 363 19.15 -0.27 9.23
C GLN A 363 18.47 -1.53 9.80
N ARG A 364 17.28 -1.37 10.39
CA ARG A 364 16.49 -2.51 10.91
C ARG A 364 16.05 -3.45 9.79
N LEU A 365 15.62 -2.89 8.66
CA LEU A 365 15.26 -3.66 7.47
C LEU A 365 16.47 -4.48 6.96
N GLU A 366 17.62 -3.84 6.80
CA GLU A 366 18.85 -4.48 6.31
C GLU A 366 19.27 -5.64 7.20
N ALA A 367 19.26 -5.44 8.52
CA ALA A 367 19.59 -6.49 9.48
C ALA A 367 18.62 -7.67 9.40
N PHE A 368 17.32 -7.40 9.28
CA PHE A 368 16.32 -8.47 9.19
C PHE A 368 16.40 -9.24 7.87
N ILE A 369 16.53 -8.54 6.73
CA ILE A 369 16.69 -9.19 5.42
C ILE A 369 17.95 -10.06 5.40
N ALA A 370 19.06 -9.56 5.97
CA ALA A 370 20.29 -10.35 6.09
C ALA A 370 20.06 -11.66 6.88
N GLU A 371 19.29 -11.61 7.97
CA GLU A 371 18.95 -12.79 8.75
C GLU A 371 18.06 -13.77 7.96
N LEU A 372 17.05 -13.29 7.24
CA LEU A 372 16.22 -14.13 6.37
C LEU A 372 17.07 -14.87 5.32
N ILE A 373 18.01 -14.16 4.69
CA ILE A 373 18.92 -14.72 3.68
C ILE A 373 19.84 -15.77 4.31
N HIS A 374 20.38 -15.48 5.50
CA HIS A 374 21.25 -16.41 6.21
C HIS A 374 20.52 -17.74 6.50
N LEU A 375 19.33 -17.65 7.09
CA LEU A 375 18.52 -18.81 7.44
C LEU A 375 18.03 -19.58 6.20
N ALA A 376 17.64 -18.88 5.13
CA ALA A 376 17.23 -19.49 3.86
C ALA A 376 18.38 -20.31 3.25
N ASN A 377 19.58 -19.74 3.16
CA ASN A 377 20.76 -20.44 2.65
C ASN A 377 21.12 -21.65 3.51
N LYS A 378 21.01 -21.54 4.84
CA LYS A 378 21.24 -22.67 5.75
C LYS A 378 20.24 -23.80 5.52
N ALA A 379 18.96 -23.49 5.31
CA ALA A 379 17.93 -24.48 5.01
C ALA A 379 18.21 -25.21 3.67
N ILE A 380 18.57 -24.46 2.62
CA ILE A 380 18.94 -25.02 1.31
C ILE A 380 20.18 -25.91 1.44
N TYR A 381 21.22 -25.44 2.14
CA TYR A 381 22.46 -26.18 2.34
C TYR A 381 22.25 -27.48 3.12
N LYS A 382 21.52 -27.40 4.25
CA LYS A 382 21.17 -28.57 5.07
C LYS A 382 20.45 -29.63 4.23
N HIS A 383 19.44 -29.22 3.45
CA HIS A 383 18.69 -30.14 2.59
C HIS A 383 19.57 -30.81 1.52
N ARG A 384 20.54 -30.07 0.94
CA ARG A 384 21.50 -30.62 -0.04
C ARG A 384 22.44 -31.66 0.57
N ILE A 385 22.90 -31.46 1.81
CA ILE A 385 23.74 -32.44 2.52
C ILE A 385 22.94 -33.70 2.85
N GLU A 386 21.71 -33.54 3.32
CA GLU A 386 20.87 -34.66 3.75
C GLU A 386 20.33 -35.49 2.56
N ASN A 387 20.29 -34.93 1.34
CA ASN A 387 19.79 -35.59 0.13
C ASN A 387 20.76 -35.50 -1.06
N PRO A 388 21.94 -36.13 -1.01
CA PRO A 388 22.97 -36.01 -2.05
C PRO A 388 22.61 -36.66 -3.40
N THR A 389 21.54 -37.46 -3.47
CA THR A 389 21.25 -38.40 -4.58
C THR A 389 20.42 -37.88 -5.76
N VAL A 390 20.01 -36.61 -5.81
CA VAL A 390 19.19 -36.09 -6.93
C VAL A 390 20.03 -35.61 -8.14
N ARG A 391 21.36 -35.75 -8.12
CA ARG A 391 22.22 -35.41 -9.27
C ARG A 391 22.45 -36.54 -10.28
N GLY A 392 21.88 -37.73 -10.05
CA GLY A 392 22.07 -38.89 -10.91
C GLY A 392 20.77 -39.40 -11.51
N LYS A 393 20.14 -38.61 -12.40
CA LYS A 393 19.27 -39.07 -13.50
C LYS A 393 18.88 -37.84 -14.33
N GLU A 394 19.69 -37.67 -15.38
CA GLU A 394 19.48 -37.01 -16.68
C GLU A 394 18.34 -36.00 -16.85
#